data_AF-A0A257WY63-F1
#
_entry.id   AF-A0A257WY63-F1
#
_cell.length_a   1.000
_cell.length_b   1.000
_cell.length_c   1.000
_cell.angle_alpha   90.00
_cell.angle_beta   90.00
_cell.angle_gamma   90.00
#
_symmetry.space_group_name_H-M   'P 1'
#
loop_
_entity.id
_entity.type
_entity.pdbx_description
1 polymer ?
#
loop_
_entity_poly.entity_id
_entity_poly.type
_entity_poly.pdbx_seq_one_letter_code
_entity_poly.pdbx_strand_id
1 'polypeptide(L)'
;WIDKWCWRGVRLLSIVAMMMDYMLPKRVMSWKEAWEIYFEENGGALFKDLARYGIKMPACAEQIRQEKDHLSHQVWATFYNYGGATDFHTWMPTEDEMQWLSQKYPDSFDKYYRPRFEFWREQQEKGNRFYNKTLPMLCQTCQIPMLFTEPGDPTKICYRERSYKGNKYHFCSDHCQHIFDNEPEKYVQAWLPVHQIYQGNCFPEGADPTAPGFDPLAAVLAYYRLNVGHDNGEFEGSEDHRNFEAWRGMAKSND
;
A
#
# COMPACT_ATOMS: atom_id res chain seq x y z
N TRP A 1 -12.01 -15.13 -16.35
CA TRP A 1 -11.71 -15.29 -14.89
C TRP A 1 -10.23 -15.14 -14.55
N ILE A 2 -9.30 -15.74 -15.31
CA ILE A 2 -7.86 -15.61 -15.02
C ILE A 2 -7.44 -14.14 -14.97
N ASP A 3 -7.85 -13.30 -15.94
CA ASP A 3 -7.55 -11.86 -15.91
C ASP A 3 -8.01 -11.17 -14.62
N LYS A 4 -9.26 -11.43 -14.22
CA LYS A 4 -9.86 -10.88 -13.00
C LYS A 4 -9.03 -11.24 -11.76
N TRP A 5 -8.72 -12.51 -11.58
CA TRP A 5 -8.06 -12.98 -10.35
C TRP A 5 -6.56 -12.73 -10.35
N CYS A 6 -5.90 -12.74 -11.51
CA CYS A 6 -4.53 -12.27 -11.64
C CYS A 6 -4.43 -10.81 -11.18
N TRP A 7 -5.29 -9.93 -11.71
CA TRP A 7 -5.25 -8.52 -11.34
C TRP A 7 -5.59 -8.26 -9.87
N ARG A 8 -6.66 -8.88 -9.34
CA ARG A 8 -7.00 -8.73 -7.91
C ARG A 8 -5.91 -9.29 -7.01
N GLY A 9 -5.31 -10.42 -7.40
CA GLY A 9 -4.19 -11.02 -6.68
C GLY A 9 -2.99 -10.07 -6.61
N VAL A 10 -2.62 -9.45 -7.73
CA VAL A 10 -1.48 -8.53 -7.79
C VAL A 10 -1.72 -7.26 -6.98
N ARG A 11 -2.94 -6.71 -7.03
CA ARG A 11 -3.30 -5.58 -6.16
C ARG A 11 -3.23 -5.97 -4.69
N LEU A 12 -3.66 -7.16 -4.30
CA LEU A 12 -3.48 -7.64 -2.93
C LEU A 12 -1.99 -7.81 -2.58
N LEU A 13 -1.18 -8.37 -3.48
CA LEU A 13 0.25 -8.59 -3.28
C LEU A 13 1.07 -7.29 -3.17
N SER A 14 0.49 -6.11 -3.45
CA SER A 14 1.20 -4.84 -3.28
C SER A 14 1.62 -4.59 -1.82
N ILE A 15 0.87 -5.13 -0.84
CA ILE A 15 1.28 -5.06 0.58
C ILE A 15 2.46 -5.99 0.88
N VAL A 16 2.57 -7.11 0.15
CA VAL A 16 3.71 -8.03 0.25
C VAL A 16 4.95 -7.39 -0.38
N ALA A 17 4.79 -6.70 -1.51
CA ALA A 17 5.85 -5.92 -2.14
C ALA A 17 6.47 -4.90 -1.18
N MET A 18 5.61 -4.13 -0.49
CA MET A 18 6.04 -3.20 0.56
C MET A 18 6.77 -3.93 1.69
N MET A 19 6.18 -5.01 2.23
CA MET A 19 6.76 -5.74 3.35
C MET A 19 8.17 -6.26 3.02
N MET A 20 8.35 -6.87 1.86
CA MET A 20 9.64 -7.46 1.47
C MET A 20 10.75 -6.42 1.34
N ASP A 21 10.46 -5.27 0.73
CA ASP A 21 11.47 -4.25 0.45
C ASP A 21 11.78 -3.35 1.66
N TYR A 22 10.80 -3.12 2.53
CA TYR A 22 10.89 -2.11 3.59
C TYR A 22 10.84 -2.65 5.01
N MET A 23 10.11 -3.73 5.27
CA MET A 23 9.86 -4.20 6.65
C MET A 23 10.85 -5.28 7.11
N LEU A 24 11.57 -5.92 6.20
CA LEU A 24 12.52 -6.98 6.54
C LEU A 24 13.93 -6.40 6.75
N PRO A 25 14.50 -6.45 7.97
CA PRO A 25 15.86 -5.95 8.21
C PRO A 25 16.93 -6.73 7.44
N LYS A 26 16.72 -8.03 7.24
CA LYS A 26 17.54 -8.89 6.39
C LYS A 26 16.78 -9.22 5.11
N ARG A 27 17.14 -8.51 4.05
CA ARG A 27 16.50 -8.65 2.73
C ARG A 27 17.04 -9.87 1.99
N VAL A 28 16.15 -10.64 1.38
CA VAL A 28 16.50 -11.83 0.59
C VAL A 28 16.61 -11.46 -0.90
N MET A 29 15.59 -10.78 -1.41
CA MET A 29 15.48 -10.28 -2.79
C MET A 29 14.51 -9.10 -2.81
N SER A 30 14.52 -8.30 -3.88
CA SER A 30 13.52 -7.25 -4.06
C SER A 30 12.19 -7.81 -4.55
N TRP A 31 11.11 -7.04 -4.36
CA TRP A 31 9.83 -7.35 -5.00
C TRP A 31 9.96 -7.53 -6.52
N LYS A 32 10.75 -6.69 -7.19
CA LYS A 32 11.02 -6.82 -8.63
C LYS A 32 11.62 -8.18 -8.98
N GLU A 33 12.66 -8.61 -8.27
CA GLU A 33 13.29 -9.93 -8.49
C GLU A 33 12.31 -11.07 -8.21
N ALA A 34 11.51 -10.95 -7.14
CA ALA A 34 10.48 -11.93 -6.81
C ALA A 34 9.42 -12.02 -7.93
N TRP A 35 8.98 -10.89 -8.48
CA TRP A 35 8.02 -10.86 -9.57
C TRP A 35 8.57 -11.49 -10.85
N GLU A 36 9.82 -11.17 -11.21
CA GLU A 36 10.52 -11.73 -12.37
C GLU A 36 10.58 -13.25 -12.29
N ILE A 37 11.04 -13.81 -11.16
CA ILE A 37 11.18 -15.25 -10.98
C ILE A 37 9.80 -15.93 -10.88
N TYR A 38 8.95 -15.48 -9.95
CA TYR A 38 7.75 -16.23 -9.59
C TYR A 38 6.57 -16.00 -10.54
N PHE A 39 6.52 -14.88 -11.25
CA PHE A 39 5.45 -14.61 -12.22
C PHE A 39 5.96 -14.64 -13.66
N GLU A 40 6.97 -13.85 -14.03
CA GLU A 40 7.39 -13.73 -15.43
C GLU A 40 8.00 -15.04 -15.96
N GLU A 41 8.90 -15.66 -15.20
CA GLU A 41 9.50 -16.95 -15.58
C GLU A 41 8.56 -18.12 -15.30
N ASN A 42 8.24 -18.39 -14.03
CA ASN A 42 7.44 -19.55 -13.63
C ASN A 42 6.02 -19.48 -14.17
N GLY A 43 5.36 -18.33 -14.04
CA GLY A 43 4.04 -18.10 -14.63
C GLY A 43 4.09 -18.11 -16.16
N GLY A 44 5.14 -17.55 -16.76
CA GLY A 44 5.39 -17.67 -18.20
C GLY A 44 5.43 -19.11 -18.71
N ALA A 45 6.14 -19.99 -18.01
CA ALA A 45 6.16 -21.43 -18.32
C ALA A 45 4.77 -22.07 -18.21
N LEU A 46 4.04 -21.79 -17.12
CA LEU A 46 2.66 -22.26 -16.95
C LEU A 46 1.75 -21.82 -18.11
N PHE A 47 1.78 -20.55 -18.51
CA PHE A 47 0.92 -20.06 -19.60
C PHE A 47 1.30 -20.60 -20.97
N LYS A 48 2.57 -20.99 -21.20
CA LYS A 48 2.96 -21.73 -22.40
C LYS A 48 2.31 -23.12 -22.43
N ASP A 49 2.30 -23.83 -21.32
CA ASP A 49 1.64 -25.14 -21.22
C ASP A 49 0.11 -25.03 -21.38
N LEU A 50 -0.49 -23.98 -20.81
CA LEU A 50 -1.92 -23.72 -20.92
C LEU A 50 -2.37 -23.27 -22.31
N ALA A 51 -1.44 -22.83 -23.17
CA ALA A 51 -1.76 -22.41 -24.54
C ALA A 51 -2.40 -23.53 -25.38
N ARG A 52 -2.14 -24.80 -25.06
CA ARG A 52 -2.79 -25.96 -25.70
C ARG A 52 -4.32 -25.99 -25.51
N TYR A 53 -4.83 -25.27 -24.49
CA TYR A 53 -6.26 -25.11 -24.23
C TYR A 53 -6.82 -23.77 -24.76
N GLY A 54 -6.02 -23.00 -25.51
CA GLY A 54 -6.39 -21.66 -25.99
C GLY A 54 -6.32 -20.57 -24.91
N ILE A 55 -5.76 -20.87 -23.73
CA ILE A 55 -5.56 -19.89 -22.66
C ILE A 55 -4.32 -19.04 -22.95
N LYS A 56 -4.44 -17.74 -22.75
CA LYS A 56 -3.37 -16.76 -22.97
C LYS A 56 -2.89 -16.17 -21.65
N MET A 57 -1.68 -15.61 -21.67
CA MET A 57 -1.17 -14.77 -20.59
C MET A 57 -2.19 -13.67 -20.25
N PRO A 58 -2.44 -13.36 -18.97
CA PRO A 58 -3.43 -12.36 -18.59
C PRO A 58 -3.05 -10.98 -19.12
N ALA A 59 -4.04 -10.21 -19.58
CA ALA A 59 -3.78 -8.91 -20.21
C ALA A 59 -3.02 -7.94 -19.30
N CYS A 60 -3.19 -8.08 -17.98
CA CYS A 60 -2.50 -7.23 -17.01
C CYS A 60 -1.01 -7.51 -16.83
N ALA A 61 -0.49 -8.63 -17.32
CA ALA A 61 0.92 -9.00 -17.13
C ALA A 61 1.88 -7.89 -17.62
N GLU A 62 1.56 -7.23 -18.74
CA GLU A 62 2.40 -6.16 -19.30
C GLU A 62 2.38 -4.90 -18.43
N GLN A 63 1.22 -4.51 -17.89
CA GLN A 63 1.14 -3.40 -16.95
C GLN A 63 1.96 -3.70 -15.69
N ILE A 64 1.87 -4.91 -15.16
CA ILE A 64 2.58 -5.27 -13.92
C ILE A 64 4.10 -5.31 -14.14
N ARG A 65 4.55 -5.77 -15.31
CA ARG A 65 5.96 -5.72 -15.72
C ARG A 65 6.53 -4.30 -15.65
N GLN A 66 5.70 -3.28 -15.91
CA GLN A 66 6.10 -1.87 -15.79
C GLN A 66 5.92 -1.32 -14.37
N GLU A 67 4.93 -1.81 -13.61
CA GLU A 67 4.66 -1.37 -12.23
C GLU A 67 5.64 -1.97 -11.19
N LYS A 68 6.32 -3.09 -11.49
CA LYS A 68 7.20 -3.77 -10.51
C LYS A 68 8.34 -2.90 -9.98
N ASP A 69 8.80 -1.93 -10.78
CA ASP A 69 9.81 -0.93 -10.39
C ASP A 69 9.29 0.18 -9.47
N HIS A 70 7.99 0.17 -9.15
CA HIS A 70 7.30 1.27 -8.46
C HIS A 70 6.46 0.81 -7.28
N LEU A 71 5.95 -0.42 -7.31
CA LEU A 71 4.87 -0.88 -6.45
C LEU A 71 5.17 -0.76 -4.95
N SER A 72 6.29 -1.32 -4.49
CA SER A 72 6.65 -1.31 -3.06
C SER A 72 6.86 0.10 -2.53
N HIS A 73 7.51 0.96 -3.31
CA HIS A 73 7.81 2.35 -2.94
C HIS A 73 6.55 3.21 -2.81
N GLN A 74 5.60 3.07 -3.75
CA GLN A 74 4.32 3.79 -3.70
C GLN A 74 3.48 3.36 -2.50
N VAL A 75 3.47 2.06 -2.19
CA VAL A 75 2.73 1.51 -1.06
C VAL A 75 3.37 1.91 0.27
N TRP A 76 4.70 1.82 0.41
CA TRP A 76 5.41 2.28 1.61
C TRP A 76 5.18 3.76 1.87
N ALA A 77 5.32 4.61 0.85
CA ALA A 77 5.03 6.04 0.95
C ALA A 77 3.59 6.31 1.43
N THR A 78 2.62 5.52 0.96
CA THR A 78 1.22 5.64 1.37
C THR A 78 1.04 5.28 2.85
N PHE A 79 1.61 4.15 3.28
CA PHE A 79 1.55 3.73 4.67
C PHE A 79 2.34 4.67 5.58
N TYR A 80 3.49 5.21 5.16
CA TYR A 80 4.22 6.22 5.94
C TYR A 80 3.34 7.44 6.24
N ASN A 81 2.66 7.96 5.21
CA ASN A 81 1.78 9.12 5.36
C ASN A 81 0.55 8.83 6.23
N TYR A 82 0.03 7.60 6.20
CA TYR A 82 -1.16 7.18 6.95
C TYR A 82 -0.84 6.31 8.17
N GLY A 83 0.42 6.26 8.61
CA GLY A 83 0.86 5.37 9.70
C GLY A 83 0.19 5.67 11.04
N GLY A 84 -0.43 6.84 11.18
CA GLY A 84 -1.26 7.17 12.34
C GLY A 84 -2.58 6.40 12.41
N ALA A 85 -2.99 5.70 11.35
CA ALA A 85 -4.24 4.96 11.28
C ALA A 85 -4.04 3.45 11.00
N THR A 86 -2.84 2.94 11.26
CA THR A 86 -2.45 1.54 11.02
C THR A 86 -2.05 0.87 12.32
N ASP A 87 -2.12 -0.46 12.37
CA ASP A 87 -1.75 -1.33 13.50
C ASP A 87 -0.30 -1.83 13.41
N PHE A 88 0.52 -1.12 12.64
CA PHE A 88 1.95 -1.35 12.54
C PHE A 88 2.67 -0.02 12.31
N HIS A 89 3.96 -0.03 12.62
CA HIS A 89 4.83 1.11 12.48
C HIS A 89 5.40 1.26 11.07
N THR A 90 5.65 2.50 10.68
CA THR A 90 6.43 2.86 9.49
C THR A 90 7.61 3.71 9.90
N TRP A 91 8.63 3.77 9.04
CA TRP A 91 9.85 4.53 9.28
C TRP A 91 10.44 5.05 7.97
N MET A 92 11.41 5.96 8.07
CA MET A 92 12.28 6.27 6.93
C MET A 92 13.37 5.20 6.83
N PRO A 93 13.59 4.58 5.65
CA PRO A 93 14.67 3.60 5.48
C PRO A 93 16.03 4.25 5.81
N THR A 94 16.99 3.49 6.31
CA THR A 94 18.34 3.99 6.57
C THR A 94 19.11 4.23 5.26
N GLU A 95 20.30 4.84 5.32
CA GLU A 95 21.08 5.08 4.11
C GLU A 95 21.49 3.79 3.40
N ASP A 96 21.93 2.77 4.15
CA ASP A 96 22.29 1.46 3.58
C ASP A 96 21.10 0.80 2.88
N GLU A 97 19.90 0.96 3.45
CA GLU A 97 18.66 0.44 2.87
C GLU A 97 18.28 1.20 1.60
N MET A 98 18.42 2.53 1.59
CA MET A 98 18.20 3.33 0.38
C MET A 98 19.24 2.99 -0.70
N GLN A 99 20.51 2.74 -0.36
CA GLN A 99 21.51 2.27 -1.32
C GLN A 99 21.16 0.91 -1.91
N TRP A 100 20.67 -0.03 -1.09
CA TRP A 100 20.14 -1.30 -1.59
C TRP A 100 18.95 -1.10 -2.53
N LEU A 101 18.02 -0.20 -2.20
CA LEU A 101 16.89 0.14 -3.07
C LEU A 101 17.38 0.75 -4.41
N SER A 102 18.38 1.63 -4.40
CA SER A 102 19.00 2.15 -5.63
C SER A 102 19.59 1.04 -6.49
N GLN A 103 20.27 0.06 -5.89
CA GLN A 103 20.85 -1.06 -6.62
C GLN A 103 19.78 -1.98 -7.23
N LYS A 104 18.67 -2.21 -6.51
CA LYS A 104 17.58 -3.09 -6.96
C LYS A 104 16.62 -2.43 -7.94
N TYR A 105 16.53 -1.10 -7.90
CA TYR A 105 15.62 -0.29 -8.70
C TYR A 105 16.36 0.87 -9.39
N PRO A 106 17.38 0.57 -10.23
CA PRO A 106 18.32 1.56 -10.75
C PRO A 106 17.66 2.62 -11.66
N ASP A 107 16.54 2.29 -12.29
CA ASP A 107 15.86 3.17 -13.25
C ASP A 107 14.74 4.01 -12.61
N SER A 108 14.39 3.75 -11.34
CA SER A 108 13.23 4.36 -10.69
C SER A 108 13.50 4.96 -9.30
N PHE A 109 14.29 4.30 -8.45
CA PHE A 109 14.37 4.68 -7.04
C PHE A 109 14.98 6.05 -6.80
N ASP A 110 16.17 6.28 -7.33
CA ASP A 110 16.86 7.56 -7.18
C ASP A 110 16.14 8.71 -7.88
N LYS A 111 15.43 8.40 -8.98
CA LYS A 111 14.73 9.39 -9.78
C LYS A 111 13.43 9.87 -9.13
N TYR A 112 12.66 8.99 -8.51
CA TYR A 112 11.28 9.29 -8.09
C TYR A 112 11.02 9.16 -6.59
N TYR A 113 11.77 8.32 -5.88
CA TYR A 113 11.45 7.92 -4.50
C TYR A 113 12.45 8.43 -3.48
N ARG A 114 13.76 8.26 -3.71
CA ARG A 114 14.82 8.76 -2.82
C ARG A 114 14.64 10.24 -2.45
N PRO A 115 14.38 11.18 -3.40
CA PRO A 115 14.23 12.59 -3.05
C PRO A 115 13.04 12.86 -2.10
N ARG A 116 11.97 12.05 -2.18
CA ARG A 116 10.81 12.18 -1.28
C ARG A 116 11.17 11.72 0.12
N PHE A 117 11.93 10.63 0.24
CA PHE A 117 12.34 10.09 1.53
C PHE A 117 13.37 10.97 2.22
N GLU A 118 14.32 11.53 1.47
CA GLU A 118 15.28 12.51 1.99
C GLU A 118 14.56 13.76 2.50
N PHE A 119 13.58 14.27 1.76
CA PHE A 119 12.74 15.38 2.22
C PHE A 119 11.99 15.03 3.51
N TRP A 120 11.34 13.86 3.58
CA TRP A 120 10.61 13.46 4.79
C TRP A 120 11.53 13.22 5.99
N ARG A 121 12.72 12.66 5.77
CA ARG A 121 13.77 12.53 6.80
C ARG A 121 14.16 13.90 7.35
N GLU A 122 14.45 14.87 6.47
CA GLU A 122 14.77 16.24 6.87
C GLU A 122 13.63 16.91 7.67
N GLN A 123 12.37 16.70 7.26
CA GLN A 123 11.22 17.20 8.02
C GLN A 123 11.11 16.53 9.39
N GLN A 124 11.32 15.22 9.47
CA GLN A 124 11.26 14.46 10.71
C GLN A 124 12.35 14.88 11.70
N GLU A 125 13.58 15.13 11.23
CA GLU A 125 14.69 15.67 12.05
C GLU A 125 14.36 17.05 12.64
N LYS A 126 13.52 17.84 11.96
CA LYS A 126 13.00 19.14 12.43
C LYS A 126 11.76 19.01 13.33
N GLY A 127 11.33 17.79 13.66
CA GLY A 127 10.11 17.54 14.43
C GLY A 127 8.80 17.63 13.64
N ASN A 128 8.88 17.76 12.31
CA ASN A 128 7.74 17.92 11.40
C ASN A 128 7.42 16.62 10.65
N ARG A 129 7.46 15.46 11.33
CA ARG A 129 7.11 14.17 10.71
C ARG A 129 5.73 14.26 10.05
N PHE A 130 5.67 13.91 8.76
CA PHE A 130 4.47 14.11 7.98
C PHE A 130 3.44 13.01 8.23
N TYR A 131 2.22 13.42 8.57
CA TYR A 131 1.04 12.56 8.58
C TYR A 131 -0.06 13.23 7.76
N ASN A 132 -0.62 12.48 6.81
CA ASN A 132 -1.75 12.98 6.04
C ASN A 132 -3.05 12.82 6.86
N LYS A 133 -3.69 13.94 7.16
CA LYS A 133 -4.92 13.99 7.97
C LYS A 133 -6.20 13.88 7.13
N THR A 134 -6.09 13.82 5.80
CA THR A 134 -7.25 13.70 4.89
C THR A 134 -7.38 12.27 4.42
N LEU A 135 -8.57 11.66 4.52
CA LEU A 135 -8.79 10.29 4.07
C LEU A 135 -8.62 10.17 2.53
N PRO A 136 -8.02 9.07 2.02
CA PRO A 136 -7.79 8.88 0.60
C PRO A 136 -9.06 8.45 -0.15
N MET A 137 -9.14 8.79 -1.44
CA MET A 137 -10.07 8.11 -2.34
C MET A 137 -9.67 6.64 -2.51
N LEU A 138 -10.64 5.73 -2.47
CA LEU A 138 -10.42 4.28 -2.63
C LEU A 138 -10.94 3.79 -3.98
N CYS A 139 -10.28 2.77 -4.53
CA CYS A 139 -10.77 2.06 -5.71
C CYS A 139 -12.01 1.21 -5.37
N GLN A 140 -13.07 1.30 -6.17
CA GLN A 140 -14.31 0.52 -5.96
C GLN A 140 -14.11 -1.01 -6.02
N THR A 141 -13.06 -1.48 -6.71
CA THR A 141 -12.82 -2.91 -6.95
C THR A 141 -11.82 -3.53 -5.97
N CYS A 142 -10.64 -2.92 -5.80
CA CYS A 142 -9.60 -3.44 -4.91
C CYS A 142 -9.58 -2.79 -3.52
N GLN A 143 -10.28 -1.67 -3.34
CA GLN A 143 -10.37 -0.90 -2.09
C GLN A 143 -9.07 -0.25 -1.61
N ILE A 144 -7.97 -0.42 -2.35
CA ILE A 144 -6.70 0.27 -2.09
C ILE A 144 -6.86 1.76 -2.42
N PRO A 145 -6.20 2.67 -1.68
CA PRO A 145 -6.08 4.07 -2.05
C PRO A 145 -5.64 4.26 -3.50
N MET A 146 -6.10 5.34 -4.14
CA MET A 146 -5.84 5.67 -5.54
C MET A 146 -4.40 6.19 -5.76
N LEU A 147 -3.41 5.35 -5.43
CA LEU A 147 -1.98 5.67 -5.35
C LEU A 147 -1.17 5.23 -6.58
N PHE A 148 -1.69 4.26 -7.35
CA PHE A 148 -0.97 3.69 -8.48
C PHE A 148 -0.91 4.66 -9.66
N THR A 149 0.20 4.62 -10.40
CA THR A 149 0.50 5.53 -11.51
C THR A 149 0.30 4.89 -12.87
N GLU A 150 0.20 5.69 -13.92
CA GLU A 150 0.06 5.20 -15.30
C GLU A 150 1.30 4.37 -15.71
N PRO A 151 1.12 3.27 -16.46
CA PRO A 151 2.25 2.54 -17.04
C PRO A 151 3.07 3.46 -17.96
N GLY A 152 4.38 3.52 -17.74
CA GLY A 152 5.30 4.38 -18.49
C GLY A 152 5.38 5.84 -18.01
N ASP A 153 4.50 6.29 -17.12
CA ASP A 153 4.58 7.62 -16.49
C ASP A 153 4.31 7.54 -14.97
N PRO A 154 5.36 7.36 -14.15
CA PRO A 154 5.23 7.23 -12.70
C PRO A 154 4.91 8.57 -11.99
N THR A 155 4.65 9.65 -12.73
CA THR A 155 4.27 10.95 -12.18
C THR A 155 2.77 11.24 -12.27
N LYS A 156 2.02 10.41 -13.00
CA LYS A 156 0.58 10.57 -13.23
C LYS A 156 -0.22 9.44 -12.59
N ILE A 157 -1.23 9.76 -11.78
CA ILE A 157 -2.12 8.76 -11.16
C ILE A 157 -2.97 8.07 -12.22
N CYS A 158 -3.06 6.73 -12.15
CA CYS A 158 -3.89 5.89 -13.02
C CYS A 158 -5.36 5.92 -12.58
N TYR A 159 -5.98 7.10 -12.68
CA TYR A 159 -7.37 7.32 -12.31
C TYR A 159 -8.32 6.92 -13.44
N ARG A 160 -9.37 6.18 -13.08
CA ARG A 160 -10.51 5.90 -13.96
C ARG A 160 -11.83 6.17 -13.24
N GLU A 161 -12.86 6.47 -14.01
CA GLU A 161 -14.22 6.72 -13.51
C GLU A 161 -15.24 6.00 -14.39
N ARG A 162 -16.30 5.48 -13.75
CA ARG A 162 -17.45 4.90 -14.44
C ARG A 162 -18.76 5.38 -13.80
N SER A 163 -19.71 5.79 -14.62
CA SER A 163 -21.09 6.00 -14.20
C SER A 163 -21.89 4.71 -14.31
N TYR A 164 -22.59 4.31 -13.25
CA TYR A 164 -23.52 3.17 -13.27
C TYR A 164 -24.74 3.48 -12.39
N LYS A 165 -25.96 3.35 -12.95
CA LYS A 165 -27.23 3.65 -12.28
C LYS A 165 -27.25 5.02 -11.56
N GLY A 166 -26.78 6.06 -12.25
CA GLY A 166 -26.78 7.44 -11.74
C GLY A 166 -25.67 7.78 -10.71
N ASN A 167 -24.86 6.80 -10.31
CA ASN A 167 -23.73 6.99 -9.40
C ASN A 167 -22.39 6.96 -10.14
N LYS A 168 -21.38 7.64 -9.59
CA LYS A 168 -19.99 7.60 -10.05
C LYS A 168 -19.18 6.64 -9.20
N TYR A 169 -18.33 5.84 -9.85
CA TYR A 169 -17.41 4.90 -9.23
C TYR A 169 -15.99 5.14 -9.76
N HIS A 170 -14.98 4.96 -8.90
CA HIS A 170 -13.59 5.31 -9.19
C HIS A 170 -12.68 4.08 -9.11
N PHE A 171 -11.68 4.00 -9.99
CA PHE A 171 -10.80 2.83 -10.09
C PHE A 171 -9.34 3.22 -10.29
N CYS A 172 -8.46 2.44 -9.65
CA CYS A 172 -7.01 2.68 -9.68
C CYS A 172 -6.30 2.10 -10.92
N SER A 173 -7.07 1.62 -11.91
CA SER A 173 -6.58 1.09 -13.18
C SER A 173 -7.72 0.75 -14.13
N ASP A 174 -7.38 0.61 -15.42
CA ASP A 174 -8.26 0.03 -16.45
C ASP A 174 -8.75 -1.38 -16.06
N HIS A 175 -7.89 -2.21 -15.49
CA HIS A 175 -8.27 -3.57 -15.08
C HIS A 175 -9.26 -3.60 -13.92
N CYS A 176 -9.13 -2.71 -12.93
CA CYS A 176 -10.11 -2.61 -11.84
C CYS A 176 -11.45 -2.11 -12.36
N GLN A 177 -11.46 -1.17 -13.30
CA GLN A 177 -12.67 -0.73 -13.98
C GLN A 177 -13.28 -1.86 -14.80
N HIS A 178 -12.49 -2.59 -15.60
CA HIS A 178 -12.97 -3.70 -16.42
C HIS A 178 -13.63 -4.80 -15.57
N ILE A 179 -13.05 -5.13 -14.41
CA ILE A 179 -13.66 -6.07 -13.46
C ILE A 179 -15.00 -5.56 -12.95
N PHE A 180 -15.11 -4.26 -12.66
CA PHE A 180 -16.38 -3.65 -12.26
C PHE A 180 -17.40 -3.69 -13.39
N ASP A 181 -17.02 -3.32 -14.62
CA ASP A 181 -17.92 -3.29 -15.77
C ASP A 181 -18.51 -4.67 -16.11
N ASN A 182 -17.80 -5.76 -15.78
CA ASN A 182 -18.29 -7.12 -15.96
C ASN A 182 -19.26 -7.60 -14.86
N GLU A 183 -19.13 -7.11 -13.63
CA GLU A 183 -19.92 -7.55 -12.47
C GLU A 183 -20.35 -6.36 -11.58
N PRO A 184 -20.97 -5.30 -12.12
CA PRO A 184 -21.16 -4.06 -11.38
C PRO A 184 -22.10 -4.26 -10.19
N GLU A 185 -23.13 -5.10 -10.31
CA GLU A 185 -24.07 -5.41 -9.24
C GLU A 185 -23.36 -5.97 -8.00
N LYS A 186 -22.23 -6.68 -8.18
CA LYS A 186 -21.41 -7.17 -7.09
C LYS A 186 -20.62 -6.05 -6.42
N TYR A 187 -19.95 -5.21 -7.21
CA TYR A 187 -19.00 -4.23 -6.69
C TYR A 187 -19.64 -2.96 -6.15
N VAL A 188 -20.85 -2.60 -6.57
CA VAL A 188 -21.59 -1.48 -5.95
C VAL A 188 -21.96 -1.73 -4.49
N GLN A 189 -21.92 -2.98 -4.03
CA GLN A 189 -22.20 -3.37 -2.64
C GLN A 189 -20.96 -3.26 -1.73
N ALA A 190 -19.81 -2.85 -2.25
CA ALA A 190 -18.57 -2.83 -1.48
C ALA A 190 -18.65 -1.89 -0.26
N TRP A 191 -18.30 -2.42 0.91
CA TRP A 191 -18.11 -1.64 2.13
C TRP A 191 -16.75 -0.95 2.06
N LEU A 192 -16.70 0.28 1.53
CA LEU A 192 -15.48 1.06 1.40
C LEU A 192 -15.18 1.81 2.70
N PRO A 193 -14.08 1.52 3.43
CA PRO A 193 -13.84 2.06 4.77
C PRO A 193 -13.95 3.59 4.86
N VAL A 194 -13.35 4.31 3.92
CA VAL A 194 -13.39 5.80 3.90
C VAL A 194 -14.81 6.32 3.74
N HIS A 195 -15.63 5.71 2.88
CA HIS A 195 -17.02 6.12 2.71
C HIS A 195 -17.84 5.83 3.97
N GLN A 196 -17.55 4.72 4.63
CA GLN A 196 -18.26 4.27 5.83
C GLN A 196 -17.92 5.14 7.05
N ILE A 197 -16.67 5.63 7.14
CA ILE A 197 -16.29 6.68 8.09
C ILE A 197 -17.09 7.95 7.83
N TYR A 198 -17.16 8.43 6.58
CA TYR A 198 -17.95 9.63 6.26
C TYR A 198 -19.46 9.45 6.46
N GLN A 199 -19.97 8.22 6.40
CA GLN A 199 -21.35 7.89 6.73
C GLN A 199 -21.61 7.76 8.24
N GLY A 200 -20.57 7.79 9.08
CA GLY A 200 -20.68 7.63 10.53
C GLY A 200 -20.78 6.19 11.02
N ASN A 201 -20.52 5.19 10.17
CA ASN A 201 -20.66 3.76 10.48
C ASN A 201 -19.43 3.16 11.18
N CYS A 202 -18.41 3.96 11.45
CA CYS A 202 -17.11 3.52 11.98
C CYS A 202 -16.76 4.24 13.30
N PHE A 203 -17.76 4.51 14.13
CA PHE A 203 -17.56 5.11 15.45
C PHE A 203 -18.04 4.16 16.55
N PRO A 204 -17.51 4.26 17.78
CA PRO A 204 -18.03 3.52 18.92
C PRO A 204 -19.51 3.81 19.16
N GLU A 205 -20.22 2.83 19.73
CA GLU A 205 -21.62 3.02 20.13
C GLU A 205 -21.75 4.22 21.10
N GLY A 206 -22.71 5.11 20.80
CA GLY A 206 -22.94 6.33 21.59
C GLY A 206 -22.05 7.52 21.23
N ALA A 207 -21.16 7.41 20.24
CA ALA A 207 -20.45 8.57 19.71
C ALA A 207 -21.44 9.59 19.12
N ASP A 208 -21.26 10.88 19.46
CA ASP A 208 -22.01 12.00 18.89
C ASP A 208 -21.09 12.84 18.00
N PRO A 209 -21.13 12.66 16.67
CA PRO A 209 -20.31 13.44 15.73
C PRO A 209 -20.66 14.94 15.69
N THR A 210 -21.76 15.36 16.33
CA THR A 210 -22.18 16.76 16.39
C THR A 210 -21.71 17.48 17.65
N ALA A 211 -21.14 16.74 18.61
CA ALA A 211 -20.63 17.31 19.85
C ALA A 211 -19.49 18.32 19.61
N PRO A 212 -19.44 19.44 20.35
CA PRO A 212 -18.32 20.37 20.28
C PRO A 212 -17.00 19.67 20.60
N GLY A 213 -16.02 19.81 19.70
CA GLY A 213 -14.69 19.20 19.87
C GLY A 213 -14.59 17.72 19.51
N PHE A 214 -15.60 17.15 18.85
CA PHE A 214 -15.54 15.78 18.33
C PHE A 214 -14.32 15.62 17.40
N ASP A 215 -13.44 14.67 17.72
CA ASP A 215 -12.33 14.25 16.87
C ASP A 215 -12.73 13.00 16.08
N PRO A 216 -13.06 13.12 14.78
CA PRO A 216 -13.49 11.99 13.98
C PRO A 216 -12.38 10.95 13.81
N LEU A 217 -11.11 11.35 13.75
CA LEU A 217 -10.01 10.39 13.62
C LEU A 217 -9.87 9.59 14.91
N ALA A 218 -9.88 10.24 16.08
CA ALA A 218 -9.80 9.55 17.36
C ALA A 218 -10.95 8.55 17.55
N ALA A 219 -12.17 8.93 17.16
CA ALA A 219 -13.34 8.04 17.20
C ALA A 219 -13.16 6.81 16.30
N VAL A 220 -12.64 6.98 15.07
CA VAL A 220 -12.34 5.84 14.17
C VAL A 220 -11.29 4.92 14.78
N LEU A 221 -10.20 5.47 15.32
CA LEU A 221 -9.14 4.65 15.93
C LEU A 221 -9.64 3.87 17.14
N ALA A 222 -10.55 4.46 17.93
CA ALA A 222 -11.24 3.76 19.02
C ALA A 222 -12.15 2.63 18.49
N TYR A 223 -12.89 2.86 17.40
CA TYR A 223 -13.70 1.83 16.73
C TYR A 223 -12.83 0.66 16.24
N TYR A 224 -11.63 0.95 15.73
CA TYR A 224 -10.64 -0.05 15.34
C TYR A 224 -9.95 -0.75 16.51
N ARG A 225 -10.13 -0.26 17.75
CA ARG A 225 -9.46 -0.74 18.96
C ARG A 225 -7.93 -0.62 18.89
N LEU A 226 -7.45 0.44 18.24
CA LEU A 226 -6.04 0.79 18.20
C LEU A 226 -5.62 1.50 19.48
N ASN A 227 -4.55 1.02 20.12
CA ASN A 227 -3.88 1.73 21.20
C ASN A 227 -3.00 2.82 20.60
N VAL A 228 -3.57 4.02 20.45
CA VAL A 228 -2.90 5.16 19.81
C VAL A 228 -1.64 5.56 20.59
N GLY A 229 -0.51 5.68 19.89
CA GLY A 229 0.81 5.94 20.46
C GLY A 229 1.57 4.68 20.85
N HIS A 230 0.93 3.51 20.80
CA HIS A 230 1.55 2.20 21.04
C HIS A 230 1.58 1.36 19.75
N ASP A 231 0.42 1.12 19.13
CA ASP A 231 0.29 0.19 17.99
C ASP A 231 0.61 0.85 16.63
N ASN A 232 0.59 2.19 16.56
CA ASN A 232 0.62 2.95 15.32
C ASN A 232 1.83 3.89 15.24
N GLY A 233 2.04 4.49 14.06
CA GLY A 233 2.95 5.63 13.90
C GLY A 233 4.40 5.27 13.58
N GLU A 234 5.34 6.00 14.16
CA GLU A 234 6.79 5.86 13.91
C GLU A 234 7.32 4.67 14.67
N PHE A 235 8.20 3.87 14.06
CA PHE A 235 8.89 2.81 14.77
C PHE A 235 9.91 3.41 15.73
N GLU A 236 10.72 4.37 15.26
CA GLU A 236 11.72 5.04 16.08
C GLU A 236 11.07 5.76 17.28
N GLY A 237 11.34 5.26 18.48
CA GLY A 237 10.78 5.81 19.72
C GLY A 237 9.43 5.22 20.12
N SER A 238 8.90 4.25 19.37
CA SER A 238 7.77 3.42 19.79
C SER A 238 8.11 2.56 21.03
N GLU A 239 7.08 1.96 21.62
CA GLU A 239 7.29 0.95 22.67
C GLU A 239 8.04 -0.28 22.15
N ASP A 240 7.70 -0.74 20.95
CA ASP A 240 8.38 -1.85 20.28
C ASP A 240 9.88 -1.57 20.10
N HIS A 241 10.26 -0.35 19.68
CA HIS A 241 11.67 0.02 19.57
C HIS A 241 12.38 -0.02 20.93
N ARG A 242 11.78 0.55 21.97
CA ARG A 242 12.37 0.53 23.33
C ARG A 242 12.54 -0.90 23.86
N ASN A 243 11.53 -1.75 23.66
CA ASN A 243 11.57 -3.14 24.07
C ASN A 243 12.67 -3.91 23.33
N PHE A 244 12.78 -3.71 22.02
CA PHE A 244 13.82 -4.36 21.20
C PHE A 244 15.24 -3.99 21.65
N GLU A 245 15.50 -2.71 21.90
CA GLU A 245 16.82 -2.25 22.38
C GLU A 245 17.13 -2.78 23.79
N ALA A 246 16.15 -2.82 24.69
CA ALA A 246 16.32 -3.42 26.01
C ALA A 246 16.70 -4.91 25.92
N TRP A 247 16.00 -5.69 25.10
CA TRP A 247 16.29 -7.12 24.92
C TRP A 247 17.63 -7.37 24.24
N ARG A 248 18.01 -6.57 23.23
CA ARG A 248 19.35 -6.65 22.63
C ARG A 248 20.45 -6.30 23.63
N GLY A 249 20.21 -5.36 24.53
CA GLY A 249 21.12 -5.06 25.63
C GLY A 249 21.34 -6.25 26.56
N MET A 250 20.24 -6.90 26.99
CA MET A 250 20.28 -8.08 27.86
C MET A 250 21.01 -9.27 27.21
N ALA A 251 20.84 -9.47 25.89
CA ALA A 251 21.52 -10.54 25.17
C ALA A 251 23.04 -10.35 25.10
N LYS A 252 23.52 -9.09 25.06
CA LYS A 252 24.96 -8.77 25.04
C LYS A 252 25.63 -8.80 26.42
N SER A 253 24.85 -8.69 27.50
CA SER A 253 25.36 -8.70 28.89
C SER A 253 25.40 -10.10 29.54
N ASN A 254 24.97 -11.14 28.81
CA ASN A 254 24.99 -12.53 29.26
C ASN A 254 26.24 -13.31 28.79
N ASP A 255 27.23 -12.60 28.21
CA ASP A 255 28.61 -13.06 27.99
C ASP A 255 29.54 -12.46 29.06
#